data_AF-A0A667WV68-F1
#
_entry.id   AF-A0A667WV68-F1
#
_cell.length_a   1.000
_cell.length_b   1.000
_cell.length_c   1.000
_cell.angle_alpha   90.00
_cell.angle_beta   90.00
_cell.angle_gamma   90.00
#
_symmetry.space_group_name_H-M   'P 1'
#
loop_
_entity.id
_entity.type
_entity.pdbx_description
1 polymer ?
#
loop_
_entity_poly.entity_id
_entity_poly.type
_entity_poly.pdbx_seq_one_letter_code
_entity_poly.pdbx_strand_id
1 'polypeptide(L)' 'MHSFSTIRKLLYLGREYPKGSDYFRDRLRAAFTKNKSVQDPQKIKDMIARGEYVAKELEALYYLRKYRAMKKRYYEE' A
#
# COMPACT_ATOMS: atom_id res chain seq x y z
N MET A 1 -7.27 9.36 14.99
CA MET A 1 -7.94 9.41 13.65
C MET A 1 -7.01 9.10 12.48
N HIS A 2 -5.74 9.53 12.46
CA HIS A 2 -4.85 9.34 11.30
C HIS A 2 -4.58 7.86 10.92
N SER A 3 -4.36 6.97 11.90
CA SER A 3 -4.02 5.56 11.65
C SER A 3 -5.11 4.77 10.89
N PHE A 4 -6.40 5.07 11.12
CA PHE A 4 -7.51 4.34 10.48
C PHE A 4 -7.71 4.73 9.00
N SER A 5 -7.43 6.00 8.67
CA SER A 5 -7.48 6.50 7.30
C SER A 5 -6.40 5.81 6.43
N THR A 6 -5.17 5.72 6.96
CA THR A 6 -4.05 5.07 6.29
C THR A 6 -4.31 3.59 6.00
N ILE A 7 -4.90 2.86 6.96
CA ILE A 7 -5.27 1.44 6.76
C ILE A 7 -6.29 1.28 5.63
N ARG A 8 -7.33 2.12 5.60
CA ARG A 8 -8.36 2.06 4.57
C ARG A 8 -7.79 2.41 3.19
N LYS A 9 -6.91 3.40 3.10
CA LYS A 9 -6.21 3.77 1.85
C LYS A 9 -5.34 2.60 1.35
N LEU A 10 -4.54 2.00 2.22
CA LEU A 10 -3.68 0.87 1.87
C LEU A 10 -4.48 -0.36 1.42
N LEU A 11 -5.61 -0.67 2.07
CA LEU A 11 -6.49 -1.76 1.65
C LEU A 11 -7.09 -1.52 0.27
N TYR A 12 -7.44 -0.28 -0.06
CA TYR A 12 -7.95 0.08 -1.38
C TYR A 12 -6.87 -0.08 -2.46
N LEU A 13 -5.69 0.50 -2.23
CA LEU A 13 -4.55 0.42 -3.15
C LEU A 13 -4.01 -1.00 -3.34
N GLY A 14 -4.07 -1.82 -2.28
CA GLY A 14 -3.61 -3.20 -2.29
C GLY A 14 -4.50 -4.17 -3.07
N ARG A 15 -5.69 -3.76 -3.54
CA ARG A 15 -6.58 -4.63 -4.33
C ARG A 15 -5.96 -5.06 -5.64
N GLU A 16 -5.19 -4.17 -6.26
CA GLU A 16 -4.52 -4.43 -7.53
C GLU A 16 -3.07 -4.92 -7.34
N TYR A 17 -2.72 -5.36 -6.13
CA TYR A 17 -1.38 -5.85 -5.86
C TYR A 17 -1.08 -7.08 -6.74
N PRO A 18 0.12 -7.20 -7.34
CA PRO A 18 0.43 -8.28 -8.30
C PRO A 18 0.22 -9.70 -7.77
N LYS A 19 0.35 -9.90 -6.44
CA LYS A 19 0.14 -11.20 -5.77
C LYS A 19 -1.31 -11.42 -5.28
N GLY A 20 -2.23 -10.52 -5.63
CA GLY A 20 -3.62 -10.56 -5.20
C GLY A 20 -3.91 -9.74 -3.94
N SER A 21 -5.18 -9.37 -3.77
CA SER A 21 -5.67 -8.55 -2.65
C SER A 21 -5.52 -9.23 -1.29
N ASP A 22 -5.73 -10.55 -1.24
CA ASP A 22 -5.70 -11.31 0.02
C ASP A 22 -4.28 -11.39 0.58
N TYR A 23 -3.30 -11.67 -0.29
CA TYR A 23 -1.88 -11.63 0.07
C TYR A 23 -1.48 -10.28 0.68
N PHE A 24 -1.92 -9.18 0.07
CA PHE A 24 -1.63 -7.84 0.59
C PHE A 24 -2.33 -7.59 1.92
N ARG A 25 -3.63 -7.94 2.02
CA ARG A 25 -4.44 -7.76 3.23
C ARG A 25 -3.86 -8.52 4.42
N ASP A 26 -3.40 -9.75 4.23
CA ASP A 26 -2.84 -10.57 5.29
C ASP A 26 -1.52 -9.99 5.81
N ARG A 27 -0.65 -9.52 4.92
CA ARG A 27 0.59 -8.83 5.32
C ARG A 27 0.31 -7.51 6.03
N LEU A 28 -0.68 -6.76 5.56
CA LEU A 28 -1.10 -5.52 6.21
C LEU A 28 -1.60 -5.81 7.62
N ARG A 29 -2.51 -6.78 7.78
CA ARG A 29 -3.01 -7.22 9.09
C ARG A 29 -1.88 -7.68 10.01
N ALA A 30 -0.97 -8.53 9.53
CA ALA A 30 0.16 -9.01 10.32
C ALA A 30 1.05 -7.86 10.81
N ALA A 31 1.32 -6.86 9.96
CA ALA A 31 2.09 -5.68 10.34
C ALA A 31 1.41 -4.84 11.43
N PHE A 32 0.09 -4.63 11.35
CA PHE A 32 -0.64 -3.90 12.38
C PHE A 32 -0.80 -4.71 13.68
N THR A 33 -1.05 -6.01 13.60
CA THR A 33 -1.16 -6.88 14.78
C THR A 33 0.17 -6.96 15.53
N LYS A 34 1.29 -7.10 14.83
CA LYS A 34 2.64 -7.15 15.45
C LYS A 34 2.97 -5.89 16.25
N ASN A 35 2.44 -4.74 15.82
CA ASN A 35 2.75 -3.45 16.43
C ASN A 35 1.63 -2.90 17.33
N LYS A 36 0.60 -3.71 17.64
CA LYS A 36 -0.57 -3.29 18.45
C LYS A 36 -0.20 -2.82 19.87
N SER A 37 0.89 -3.35 20.43
CA SER A 37 1.37 -3.02 21.79
C SER A 37 2.35 -1.85 21.85
N VAL A 38 2.69 -1.24 20.71
CA VAL A 38 3.62 -0.09 20.67
C VAL A 38 2.89 1.15 21.19
N GLN A 39 3.36 1.70 22.31
CA GLN A 39 2.81 2.92 22.93
C GLN A 39 3.71 4.15 22.76
N ASP A 40 4.95 3.95 22.29
CA ASP A 40 5.91 5.02 22.06
C ASP A 40 5.43 5.94 20.92
N PRO A 41 5.17 7.24 21.20
CA PRO A 41 4.69 8.18 20.20
C PRO A 41 5.61 8.34 18.99
N GLN A 42 6.93 8.23 19.18
CA GLN A 42 7.89 8.41 18.10
C GLN A 42 7.82 7.22 17.13
N LYS A 43 7.80 6.00 17.67
CA LYS A 43 7.63 4.78 16.85
C LYS A 43 6.31 4.76 16.10
N ILE A 44 5.23 5.25 16.70
CA ILE A 44 3.93 5.35 16.03
C ILE A 44 4.03 6.29 14.81
N LYS A 45 4.70 7.44 14.95
CA LYS A 45 4.91 8.37 13.83
C LYS A 45 5.73 7.72 12.71
N ASP A 46 6.83 7.05 13.04
CA ASP A 46 7.69 6.39 12.06
C ASP A 46 6.95 5.29 11.31
N MET A 47 6.10 4.53 12.01
CA MET A 47 5.26 3.50 11.40
C MET A 47 4.19 4.09 10.46
N ILE A 48 3.56 5.20 10.84
CA ILE A 48 2.60 5.90 9.98
C ILE A 48 3.31 6.40 8.72
N ALA A 49 4.48 7.04 8.87
CA ALA A 49 5.27 7.52 7.74
C ALA A 49 5.66 6.36 6.79
N ARG A 50 6.04 5.20 7.35
CA ARG A 50 6.29 4.00 6.55
C ARG A 50 5.05 3.51 5.82
N GLY A 51 3.88 3.55 6.45
CA GLY A 51 2.61 3.21 5.80
C GLY A 51 2.27 4.15 4.63
N GLU A 52 2.52 5.44 4.79
CA GLU A 52 2.34 6.45 3.72
C GLU A 52 3.33 6.25 2.57
N TYR A 53 4.57 5.90 2.87
CA TYR A 53 5.57 5.56 1.84
C TYR A 53 5.11 4.38 0.98
N VAL A 54 4.67 3.30 1.61
CA VAL A 54 4.13 2.12 0.90
C VAL A 54 2.91 2.49 0.05
N ALA A 55 2.04 3.38 0.53
CA ALA A 55 0.90 3.85 -0.27
C ALA A 55 1.35 4.54 -1.56
N LYS A 56 2.38 5.40 -1.50
CA LYS A 56 2.95 6.07 -2.68
C LYS A 56 3.58 5.08 -3.66
N GLU A 57 4.26 4.04 -3.17
CA GLU A 57 4.81 2.99 -4.02
C GLU A 57 3.70 2.23 -4.77
N LEU A 58 2.60 1.91 -4.09
CA LEU A 58 1.45 1.24 -4.72
C LEU A 58 0.80 2.13 -5.78
N GLU A 59 0.65 3.43 -5.52
CA GLU A 59 0.17 4.40 -6.52
C GLU A 59 1.12 4.45 -7.73
N ALA A 60 2.44 4.49 -7.52
CA ALA A 60 3.42 4.49 -8.60
C ALA A 60 3.34 3.21 -9.46
N LEU A 61 3.21 2.04 -8.82
CA LEU A 61 3.02 0.76 -9.51
C LEU A 61 1.74 0.76 -10.36
N TYR A 62 0.66 1.32 -9.83
CA TYR A 62 -0.60 1.48 -10.56
C TYR A 62 -0.42 2.32 -11.84
N TYR A 63 0.21 3.49 -11.74
CA TYR A 63 0.49 4.33 -12.90
C TYR A 63 1.43 3.67 -13.90
N LEU A 64 2.46 2.96 -13.43
CA LEU A 64 3.38 2.23 -14.29
C LEU A 64 2.66 1.13 -15.09
N ARG A 65 1.73 0.40 -14.44
CA ARG A 65 0.92 -0.62 -15.11
C ARG A 65 0.03 -0.02 -16.20
N LYS A 66 -0.64 1.10 -15.90
CA LYS A 66 -1.42 1.85 -16.89
C LYS A 66 -0.57 2.32 -18.06
N TYR A 67 0.60 2.88 -17.78
CA TYR A 67 1.53 3.32 -18.81
C TYR A 67 1.99 2.17 -19.70
N ARG A 68 2.35 1.01 -19.13
CA ARG A 68 2.71 -0.20 -19.90
C ARG A 68 1.56 -0.67 -20.79
N ALA A 69 0.32 -0.72 -20.26
CA ALA A 69 -0.85 -1.10 -21.04
C ALA A 69 -1.15 -0.14 -22.19
N MET A 70 -0.99 1.18 -21.95
CA MET A 70 -1.12 2.20 -22.98
C MET A 70 -0.02 2.05 -24.05
N LYS A 71 1.25 1.96 -23.64
CA LYS A 71 2.38 1.80 -24.56
C LYS A 71 2.20 0.58 -25.47
N LYS A 72 1.74 -0.53 -24.91
CA LYS A 72 1.43 -1.75 -25.66
C LYS A 72 0.42 -1.51 -26.79
N ARG A 73 -0.65 -0.74 -26.52
CA ARG A 73 -1.72 -0.48 -27.50
C ARG A 73 -1.32 0.46 -28.63
N TYR A 74 -0.37 1.35 -28.40
CA TYR A 74 -0.03 2.43 -29.34
C TYR A 74 1.30 2.22 -30.08
N TYR A 75 2.17 1.32 -29.60
CA TYR A 75 3.53 1.17 -30.13
C TYR A 75 3.94 -0.28 -30.46
N GLU A 76 3.07 -1.27 -30.26
CA GLU A 76 3.26 -2.63 -30.80
C GLU A 76 2.43 -2.77 -32.08
N GLU A 77 2.93 -2.21 -33.19
CA GLU A 77 2.74 -2.74 -34.55
C GLU A 77 3.99 -3.53 -34.93
#